data_AF-A0A0E9MX86-F1
#
_entry.id   AF-A0A0E9MX86-F1
#
_cell.length_a   1.000
_cell.length_b   1.000
_cell.length_c   1.000
_cell.angle_alpha   90.00
_cell.angle_beta   90.00
_cell.angle_gamma   90.00
#
_symmetry.space_group_name_H-M   'P 1'
#
loop_
_entity.id
_entity.type
_entity.pdbx_description
1 polymer ?
#
loop_
_entity_poly.entity_id
_entity_poly.type
_entity_poly.pdbx_seq_one_letter_code
_entity_poly.pdbx_strand_id
1 'polypeptide(L)'
;MIITMEYTAEQVRGLHADFSLLKKYKEKLIFFDEHFGCIPYSYPSFDPELHFLLKQEGTNTLISLFEKERRNAIPLERRYRFDDELYLFNVSPFNSYPQVLNDYLIQRFMERDLPFATMLAEIGSREGNDSWREKQKREALDKIEFLSFKVKTDVDRSFRLQFMSVFLKGFSDYRYGSPNTFSNRKKFIELYLYAQGILYARYLEALNGLSRSLLDWKDRIIYVKELGIIDFLLAKFSRSDRSRIDQKLAETLCTIVGEQNADLVLSYLRDNTLI
;
A
#
# COMPACT_ATOMS: atom_id res chain seq x y z
N MET A 1 -1.03 16.32 19.35
CA MET A 1 -1.43 16.17 20.78
C MET A 1 -1.28 14.70 21.11
N ILE A 2 -0.25 14.30 21.86
CA ILE A 2 -0.08 12.91 22.27
C ILE A 2 -0.90 12.76 23.55
N ILE A 3 -2.00 12.02 23.49
CA ILE A 3 -2.72 11.60 24.69
C ILE A 3 -1.81 10.54 25.34
N THR A 4 -0.99 10.94 26.30
CA THR A 4 -0.40 9.99 27.23
C THR A 4 -1.54 9.51 28.12
N MET A 5 -2.17 8.39 27.78
CA MET A 5 -3.00 7.69 28.76
C MET A 5 -2.09 7.34 29.94
N GLU A 6 -2.37 7.91 31.09
CA GLU A 6 -1.68 7.56 32.33
C GLU A 6 -2.23 6.20 32.78
N TYR A 7 -1.40 5.17 32.64
CA TYR A 7 -1.74 3.82 33.07
C TYR A 7 -1.53 3.68 34.59
N THR A 8 -2.48 3.05 35.28
CA THR A 8 -2.31 2.65 36.68
C THR A 8 -1.35 1.47 36.81
N ALA A 9 -0.81 1.23 38.01
CA ALA A 9 0.07 0.08 38.27
C ALA A 9 -0.59 -1.27 37.94
N GLU A 10 -1.89 -1.42 38.22
CA GLU A 10 -2.67 -2.62 37.89
C GLU A 10 -2.82 -2.81 36.38
N GLN A 11 -3.09 -1.72 35.65
CA GLN A 11 -3.18 -1.77 34.19
C GLN A 11 -1.83 -2.16 33.56
N VAL A 12 -0.73 -1.54 34.01
CA VAL A 12 0.60 -1.88 33.52
C VAL A 12 0.96 -3.34 33.82
N ARG A 13 0.65 -3.83 35.02
CA ARG A 13 0.85 -5.25 35.37
C ARG A 13 0.09 -6.19 34.44
N GLY A 14 -1.20 -5.93 34.21
CA GLY A 14 -2.03 -6.72 33.29
C GLY A 14 -1.47 -6.69 31.87
N LEU A 15 -1.22 -5.49 31.33
CA LEU A 15 -0.65 -5.34 29.98
C LEU A 15 0.70 -6.04 29.83
N HIS A 16 1.55 -5.98 30.86
CA HIS A 16 2.87 -6.61 30.82
C HIS A 16 2.76 -8.14 30.84
N ALA A 17 1.83 -8.69 31.61
CA ALA A 17 1.53 -10.13 31.60
C ALA A 17 1.09 -10.58 30.20
N ASP A 18 0.14 -9.86 29.59
CA ASP A 18 -0.36 -10.14 28.24
C ASP A 18 0.75 -10.03 27.19
N PHE A 19 1.52 -8.95 27.22
CA PHE A 19 2.64 -8.70 26.30
C PHE A 19 3.72 -9.78 26.39
N SER A 20 3.97 -10.30 27.60
CA SER A 20 4.98 -11.34 27.84
C SER A 20 4.57 -12.70 27.27
N LEU A 21 3.26 -12.97 27.16
CA LEU A 21 2.72 -14.21 26.59
C LEU A 21 2.81 -14.26 25.05
N LEU A 22 2.87 -13.10 24.39
CA LEU A 22 2.97 -13.01 22.94
C LEU A 22 4.31 -13.58 22.46
N LYS A 23 4.28 -14.55 21.52
CA LYS A 23 5.49 -15.20 21.01
C LYS A 23 5.97 -14.60 19.70
N LYS A 24 5.06 -14.20 18.80
CA LYS A 24 5.45 -13.66 17.49
C LYS A 24 5.74 -12.17 17.58
N TYR A 25 6.80 -11.73 16.89
CA TYR A 25 7.18 -10.32 16.86
C TYR A 25 6.06 -9.42 16.30
N LYS A 26 5.37 -9.85 15.25
CA LYS A 26 4.24 -9.11 14.67
C LYS A 26 3.10 -8.90 15.68
N GLU A 27 2.79 -9.90 16.50
CA GLU A 27 1.76 -9.81 17.54
C GLU A 27 2.17 -8.80 18.63
N LYS A 28 3.43 -8.84 19.08
CA LYS A 28 3.97 -7.83 20.01
C LYS A 28 3.92 -6.42 19.45
N LEU A 29 4.22 -6.25 18.16
CA LEU A 29 4.21 -4.96 17.49
C LEU A 29 2.81 -4.37 17.40
N ILE A 30 1.81 -5.19 17.05
CA ILE A 30 0.39 -4.80 17.04
C ILE A 30 -0.02 -4.33 18.44
N PHE A 31 0.21 -5.17 19.45
CA PHE A 31 -0.11 -4.85 20.84
C PHE A 31 0.54 -3.54 21.29
N PHE A 32 1.82 -3.34 20.97
CA PHE A 32 2.53 -2.13 21.34
C PHE A 32 1.96 -0.88 20.66
N ASP A 33 1.60 -0.95 19.37
CA ASP A 33 1.01 0.18 18.66
C ASP A 33 -0.37 0.55 19.21
N GLU A 34 -1.18 -0.44 19.56
CA GLU A 34 -2.52 -0.26 20.14
C GLU A 34 -2.48 0.50 21.47
N HIS A 35 -1.50 0.19 22.33
CA HIS A 35 -1.41 0.78 23.67
C HIS A 35 -0.51 2.02 23.76
N PHE A 36 0.54 2.11 22.94
CA PHE A 36 1.59 3.13 23.09
C PHE A 36 1.86 3.95 21.85
N GLY A 37 1.36 3.51 20.70
CA GLY A 37 1.64 4.09 19.39
C GLY A 37 3.08 3.86 18.91
N CYS A 38 3.22 3.37 17.67
CA CYS A 38 4.52 3.21 17.01
C CYS A 38 4.92 4.42 16.17
N ILE A 39 3.96 5.16 15.61
CA ILE A 39 4.22 6.32 14.74
C ILE A 39 4.36 7.57 15.62
N PRO A 40 5.56 8.18 15.70
CA PRO A 40 5.87 9.20 16.71
C PRO A 40 5.41 10.61 16.35
N TYR A 41 5.11 10.87 15.07
CA TYR A 41 4.79 12.19 14.55
C TYR A 41 3.50 12.15 13.72
N SER A 42 2.88 13.31 13.57
CA SER A 42 1.82 13.50 12.59
C SER A 42 2.45 13.71 11.21
N TYR A 43 2.08 12.85 10.26
CA TYR A 43 2.47 12.98 8.86
C TYR A 43 1.30 13.59 8.07
N PRO A 44 1.56 14.27 6.94
CA PRO A 44 0.50 14.75 6.07
C PRO A 44 -0.41 13.59 5.61
N SER A 45 -1.69 13.88 5.40
CA SER A 45 -2.62 12.94 4.76
C SER A 45 -2.35 12.86 3.26
N PHE A 46 -2.94 11.83 2.63
CA PHE A 46 -2.90 11.66 1.19
C PHE A 46 -3.42 12.89 0.46
N ASP A 47 -2.70 13.27 -0.59
CA ASP A 47 -2.96 14.45 -1.40
C ASP A 47 -2.72 14.13 -2.88
N PRO A 48 -3.78 14.05 -3.71
CA PRO A 48 -3.68 13.84 -5.16
C PRO A 48 -2.87 14.92 -5.89
N GLU A 49 -2.78 16.11 -5.30
CA GLU A 49 -1.99 17.22 -5.84
C GLU A 49 -0.52 17.13 -5.46
N LEU A 50 -0.13 16.19 -4.60
CA LEU A 50 1.24 15.94 -4.16
C LEU A 50 1.93 17.21 -3.65
N HIS A 51 1.19 18.09 -2.95
CA HIS A 51 1.74 19.35 -2.44
C HIS A 51 2.94 19.12 -1.53
N PHE A 52 2.97 18.01 -0.80
CA PHE A 52 4.11 17.62 0.05
C PHE A 52 5.42 17.39 -0.72
N LEU A 53 5.38 17.13 -2.04
CA LEU A 53 6.57 17.00 -2.92
C LEU A 53 6.72 18.17 -3.91
N LEU A 54 5.61 18.73 -4.38
CA LEU A 54 5.59 19.73 -5.45
C LEU A 54 5.71 21.17 -4.92
N LYS A 55 5.22 21.46 -3.71
CA LYS A 55 5.34 22.77 -3.07
C LYS A 55 6.52 22.79 -2.08
N GLN A 56 7.16 23.97 -1.99
CA GLN A 56 8.29 24.17 -1.09
C GLN A 56 7.90 24.00 0.38
N GLU A 57 6.76 24.54 0.79
CA GLU A 57 6.24 24.43 2.17
C GLU A 57 6.00 22.97 2.58
N GLY A 58 5.42 22.19 1.67
CA GLY A 58 5.22 20.75 1.85
C GLY A 58 6.54 20.01 2.00
N THR A 59 7.50 20.30 1.11
CA THR A 59 8.84 19.70 1.17
C THR A 59 9.56 20.05 2.48
N ASN A 60 9.48 21.32 2.93
CA ASN A 60 10.06 21.78 4.18
C ASN A 60 9.47 21.03 5.39
N THR A 61 8.18 20.72 5.36
CA THR A 61 7.52 19.92 6.40
C THR A 61 8.14 18.53 6.49
N LEU A 62 8.35 17.85 5.36
CA LEU A 62 9.00 16.53 5.33
C LEU A 62 10.46 16.58 5.80
N ILE A 63 11.21 17.62 5.40
CA ILE A 63 12.58 17.84 5.88
C ILE A 63 12.58 18.01 7.40
N SER A 64 11.64 18.77 7.95
CA SER A 64 11.53 18.96 9.40
C SER A 64 11.24 17.66 10.16
N LEU A 65 10.43 16.76 9.58
CA LEU A 65 10.16 15.43 10.14
C LEU A 65 11.42 14.56 10.08
N PHE A 66 12.10 14.53 8.93
CA PHE A 66 13.35 13.79 8.77
C PHE A 66 14.42 14.25 9.79
N GLU A 67 14.56 15.56 10.00
CA GLU A 67 15.50 16.11 10.99
C GLU A 67 15.10 15.77 12.43
N LYS A 68 13.80 15.76 12.76
CA LYS A 68 13.30 15.29 14.06
C LYS A 68 13.63 13.82 14.31
N GLU A 69 13.42 12.95 13.31
CA GLU A 69 13.77 11.53 13.38
C GLU A 69 15.28 11.31 13.54
N ARG A 70 16.10 12.17 12.92
CA ARG A 70 17.56 12.09 13.04
C ARG A 70 18.05 12.48 14.44
N ARG A 71 17.44 13.51 15.05
CA ARG A 71 17.84 14.02 16.37
C ARG A 71 17.32 13.18 17.53
N ASN A 72 16.14 12.57 17.36
CA ASN A 72 15.48 11.81 18.41
C ASN A 72 15.38 10.33 18.00
N ALA A 73 16.02 9.45 18.78
CA ALA A 73 15.75 8.03 18.65
C ALA A 73 14.27 7.78 18.96
N ILE A 74 13.52 7.26 18.00
CA ILE A 74 12.11 6.93 18.19
C ILE A 74 12.02 5.74 19.14
N PRO A 75 11.48 5.92 20.36
CA PRO A 75 11.46 4.86 21.34
C PRO A 75 10.36 3.86 20.97
N LEU A 76 10.78 2.71 20.43
CA LEU A 76 9.98 1.50 20.28
C LEU A 76 10.01 0.68 21.58
N GLU A 77 10.06 1.41 22.70
CA GLU A 77 10.18 0.89 24.04
C GLU A 77 9.40 1.78 25.01
N ARG A 78 8.73 1.17 25.99
CA ARG A 78 8.10 1.85 27.12
C ARG A 78 8.54 1.17 28.41
N ARG A 79 8.85 2.01 29.40
CA ARG A 79 9.29 1.60 30.73
C ARG A 79 8.37 2.21 31.76
N TYR A 80 7.87 1.38 32.65
CA TYR A 80 7.10 1.81 33.82
C TYR A 80 7.76 1.24 35.05
N ARG A 81 7.96 2.08 36.08
CA ARG A 81 8.47 1.66 37.37
C ARG A 81 7.41 1.94 38.43
N PHE A 82 7.02 0.90 39.15
CA PHE A 82 6.13 0.98 40.31
C PHE A 82 6.79 0.23 41.45
N ASP A 83 6.87 0.87 42.62
CA ASP A 83 7.63 0.37 43.77
C ASP A 83 9.06 -0.02 43.33
N ASP A 84 9.43 -1.30 43.45
CA ASP A 84 10.73 -1.86 43.04
C ASP A 84 10.67 -2.67 41.72
N GLU A 85 9.53 -2.72 41.04
CA GLU A 85 9.36 -3.49 39.80
C GLU A 85 9.49 -2.60 38.54
N LEU A 86 10.21 -3.11 37.53
CA LEU A 86 10.36 -2.48 36.21
C LEU A 86 9.62 -3.30 35.15
N TYR A 87 8.61 -2.69 34.53
CA TYR A 87 7.86 -3.28 33.42
C TYR A 87 8.38 -2.71 32.09
N LEU A 88 8.81 -3.60 31.20
CA LEU A 88 9.43 -3.25 29.93
C LEU A 88 8.63 -3.78 28.75
N PHE A 89 8.11 -2.87 27.93
CA PHE A 89 7.51 -3.20 26.64
C PHE A 89 8.49 -2.79 25.55
N ASN A 90 9.05 -3.74 24.81
CA ASN A 90 10.06 -3.45 23.78
C ASN A 90 9.73 -4.17 22.48
N VAL A 91 9.58 -3.38 21.41
CA VAL A 91 9.37 -3.85 20.03
C VAL A 91 10.46 -3.36 19.08
N SER A 92 11.59 -2.90 19.60
CA SER A 92 12.78 -2.61 18.80
C SER A 92 13.18 -3.88 18.02
N PRO A 93 13.40 -3.79 16.70
CA PRO A 93 13.72 -4.96 15.91
C PRO A 93 15.14 -5.41 16.26
N PHE A 94 15.29 -6.58 16.88
CA PHE A 94 16.57 -7.29 16.90
C PHE A 94 16.89 -7.74 15.47
N ASN A 95 18.19 -7.96 15.17
CA ASN A 95 18.85 -8.15 13.85
C ASN A 95 18.15 -9.00 12.76
N SER A 96 17.01 -9.63 13.03
CA SER A 96 16.26 -10.52 12.14
C SER A 96 14.85 -10.04 11.76
N TYR A 97 14.32 -8.94 12.34
CA TYR A 97 12.96 -8.46 12.07
C TYR A 97 12.77 -7.01 11.55
N PRO A 98 13.77 -6.28 11.00
CA PRO A 98 13.50 -4.96 10.44
C PRO A 98 12.42 -4.96 9.36
N GLN A 99 12.37 -6.01 8.54
CA GLN A 99 11.35 -6.18 7.52
C GLN A 99 9.93 -6.19 8.11
N VAL A 100 9.68 -7.00 9.13
CA VAL A 100 8.33 -7.12 9.74
C VAL A 100 7.87 -5.78 10.32
N LEU A 101 8.79 -5.02 10.91
CA LEU A 101 8.50 -3.67 11.39
C LEU A 101 8.18 -2.71 10.23
N ASN A 102 9.02 -2.70 9.18
CA ASN A 102 8.84 -1.83 8.03
C ASN A 102 7.48 -2.10 7.35
N ASP A 103 7.17 -3.38 7.09
CA ASP A 103 5.91 -3.80 6.46
C ASP A 103 4.71 -3.39 7.30
N TYR A 104 4.79 -3.59 8.63
CA TYR A 104 3.77 -3.13 9.56
C TYR A 104 3.57 -1.61 9.50
N LEU A 105 4.65 -0.83 9.58
CA LEU A 105 4.56 0.64 9.57
C LEU A 105 4.01 1.17 8.24
N ILE A 106 4.39 0.58 7.10
CA ILE A 106 3.81 0.91 5.78
C ILE A 106 2.30 0.65 5.81
N GLN A 107 1.88 -0.52 6.29
CA GLN A 107 0.46 -0.85 6.44
C GLN A 107 -0.26 0.18 7.32
N ARG A 108 0.30 0.55 8.47
CA ARG A 108 -0.29 1.54 9.38
C ARG A 108 -0.38 2.94 8.77
N PHE A 109 0.60 3.36 7.98
CA PHE A 109 0.51 4.63 7.25
C PHE A 109 -0.63 4.61 6.22
N MET A 110 -0.84 3.49 5.53
CA MET A 110 -1.96 3.36 4.58
C MET A 110 -3.33 3.30 5.27
N GLU A 111 -3.44 2.61 6.41
CA GLU A 111 -4.70 2.44 7.15
C GLU A 111 -5.17 3.71 7.86
N ARG A 112 -4.23 4.55 8.33
CA ARG A 112 -4.55 5.79 9.05
C ARG A 112 -5.08 6.91 8.14
N ASP A 113 -5.01 6.74 6.82
CA ASP A 113 -5.41 7.75 5.85
C ASP A 113 -6.92 7.73 5.60
N LEU A 114 -7.70 8.17 6.59
CA LEU A 114 -9.15 8.30 6.49
C LEU A 114 -9.60 9.12 5.26
N PRO A 115 -8.94 10.26 4.92
CA PRO A 115 -9.25 11.01 3.71
C PRO A 115 -9.13 10.20 2.42
N PHE A 116 -8.14 9.30 2.33
CA PHE A 116 -7.97 8.43 1.17
C PHE A 116 -9.15 7.46 0.98
N ALA A 117 -9.63 6.83 2.06
CA ALA A 117 -10.76 5.91 2.00
C ALA A 117 -12.04 6.61 1.53
N THR A 118 -12.33 7.80 2.06
CA THR A 118 -13.47 8.62 1.64
C THR A 118 -13.36 9.01 0.17
N MET A 119 -12.16 9.42 -0.28
CA MET A 119 -11.91 9.77 -1.68
C MET A 119 -12.16 8.60 -2.64
N LEU A 120 -11.73 7.38 -2.29
CA LEU A 120 -12.02 6.20 -3.12
C LEU A 120 -13.52 5.93 -3.24
N ALA A 121 -14.28 6.10 -2.16
CA ALA A 121 -15.73 5.95 -2.17
C ALA A 121 -16.42 7.04 -3.03
N GLU A 122 -15.92 8.27 -2.99
CA GLU A 122 -16.39 9.36 -3.85
C GLU A 122 -16.09 9.09 -5.33
N ILE A 123 -14.92 8.55 -5.67
CA ILE A 123 -14.60 8.14 -7.04
C ILE A 123 -15.58 7.06 -7.50
N GLY A 124 -15.83 6.04 -6.66
CA GLY A 124 -16.75 4.94 -6.97
C GLY A 124 -18.20 5.38 -7.18
N SER A 125 -18.70 6.29 -6.34
CA SER A 125 -20.09 6.78 -6.40
C SER A 125 -20.39 7.77 -7.54
N ARG A 126 -19.36 8.36 -8.16
CA ARG A 126 -19.50 9.22 -9.34
C ARG A 126 -19.68 8.43 -10.64
N GLU A 127 -20.65 7.52 -10.68
CA GLU A 127 -21.07 6.84 -11.91
C GLU A 127 -21.48 7.88 -12.96
N GLY A 128 -20.93 7.77 -14.18
CA GLY A 128 -21.32 8.59 -15.34
C GLY A 128 -20.58 9.92 -15.53
N ASN A 129 -19.54 10.25 -14.75
CA ASN A 129 -18.70 11.44 -14.99
C ASN A 129 -17.29 11.08 -15.50
N ASP A 130 -17.26 10.41 -16.66
CA ASP A 130 -16.02 9.95 -17.30
C ASP A 130 -15.07 11.10 -17.65
N SER A 131 -15.62 12.27 -17.99
CA SER A 131 -14.82 13.47 -18.28
C SER A 131 -14.03 13.95 -17.05
N TRP A 132 -14.66 13.96 -15.87
CA TRP A 132 -13.97 14.31 -14.64
C TRP A 132 -12.90 13.27 -14.27
N ARG A 133 -13.23 11.97 -14.36
CA ARG A 133 -12.27 10.89 -14.07
C ARG A 133 -11.06 10.94 -14.99
N GLU A 134 -11.27 11.13 -16.30
CA GLU A 134 -10.18 11.22 -17.26
C GLU A 134 -9.33 12.49 -17.07
N LYS A 135 -9.94 13.61 -16.67
CA LYS A 135 -9.19 14.80 -16.29
C LYS A 135 -8.28 14.53 -15.09
N GLN A 136 -8.83 13.95 -14.01
CA GLN A 136 -8.05 13.61 -12.80
C GLN A 136 -6.95 12.60 -13.09
N LYS A 137 -7.22 11.61 -13.93
CA LYS A 137 -6.24 10.63 -14.37
C LYS A 137 -5.11 11.26 -15.15
N ARG A 138 -5.41 12.14 -16.11
CA ARG A 138 -4.38 12.86 -16.86
C ARG A 138 -3.51 13.69 -15.93
N GLU A 139 -4.12 14.51 -15.07
CA GLU A 139 -3.40 15.32 -14.09
C GLU A 139 -2.52 14.46 -13.17
N ALA A 140 -3.01 13.29 -12.77
CA ALA A 140 -2.26 12.39 -11.93
C ALA A 140 -1.07 11.73 -12.64
N LEU A 141 -1.22 11.36 -13.92
CA LEU A 141 -0.15 10.83 -14.76
C LEU A 141 0.91 11.89 -15.06
N ASP A 142 0.50 13.11 -15.40
CA ASP A 142 1.39 14.24 -15.67
C ASP A 142 2.31 14.51 -14.46
N LYS A 143 1.76 14.43 -13.24
CA LYS A 143 2.54 14.54 -12.00
C LYS A 143 3.58 13.43 -11.86
N ILE A 144 3.21 12.17 -12.12
CA ILE A 144 4.16 11.04 -12.04
C ILE A 144 5.26 11.16 -13.09
N GLU A 145 4.91 11.57 -14.29
CA GLU A 145 5.88 11.81 -15.36
C GLU A 145 6.85 12.92 -14.98
N PHE A 146 6.32 14.04 -14.46
CA PHE A 146 7.12 15.17 -13.98
C PHE A 146 8.09 14.74 -12.87
N LEU A 147 7.61 14.00 -11.86
CA LEU A 147 8.46 13.49 -10.79
C LEU A 147 9.55 12.54 -11.32
N SER A 148 9.18 11.64 -12.24
CA SER A 148 10.10 10.68 -12.85
C SER A 148 11.17 11.37 -13.68
N PHE A 149 10.78 12.40 -14.44
CA PHE A 149 11.69 13.25 -15.19
C PHE A 149 12.68 13.92 -14.23
N LYS A 150 12.17 14.60 -13.19
CA LYS A 150 12.99 15.30 -12.19
C LYS A 150 14.03 14.40 -11.53
N VAL A 151 13.63 13.22 -11.07
CA VAL A 151 14.54 12.25 -10.44
C VAL A 151 15.60 11.72 -11.40
N LYS A 152 15.32 11.64 -12.71
CA LYS A 152 16.28 11.16 -13.71
C LYS A 152 17.24 12.25 -14.20
N THR A 153 16.79 13.49 -14.30
CA THR A 153 17.56 14.57 -14.95
C THR A 153 18.29 15.48 -13.98
N ASP A 154 17.77 15.69 -12.77
CA ASP A 154 18.45 16.54 -11.79
C ASP A 154 19.58 15.75 -11.14
N VAL A 155 20.80 16.28 -11.26
CA VAL A 155 22.04 15.70 -10.71
C VAL A 155 22.22 16.04 -9.22
N ASP A 156 21.40 16.96 -8.70
CA ASP A 156 21.43 17.38 -7.31
C ASP A 156 20.98 16.25 -6.36
N ARG A 157 21.61 16.15 -5.20
CA ARG A 157 21.26 15.18 -4.14
C ARG A 157 20.34 15.78 -3.09
N SER A 158 19.49 16.75 -3.47
CA SER A 158 18.57 17.40 -2.54
C SER A 158 17.64 16.40 -1.84
N PHE A 159 17.26 16.71 -0.59
CA PHE A 159 16.26 15.91 0.14
C PHE A 159 14.97 15.74 -0.64
N ARG A 160 14.58 16.77 -1.41
CA ARG A 160 13.40 16.73 -2.26
C ARG A 160 13.46 15.59 -3.27
N LEU A 161 14.58 15.46 -4.00
CA LEU A 161 14.75 14.39 -4.99
C LEU A 161 14.83 13.02 -4.35
N GLN A 162 15.45 12.92 -3.16
CA GLN A 162 15.45 11.67 -2.38
C GLN A 162 14.03 11.26 -1.97
N PHE A 163 13.21 12.20 -1.48
CA PHE A 163 11.82 11.93 -1.12
C PHE A 163 10.97 11.54 -2.33
N MET A 164 11.14 12.22 -3.46
CA MET A 164 10.48 11.86 -4.73
C MET A 164 10.87 10.44 -5.17
N SER A 165 12.14 10.08 -5.07
CA SER A 165 12.62 8.73 -5.43
C SER A 165 11.99 7.65 -4.55
N VAL A 166 11.89 7.86 -3.23
CA VAL A 166 11.23 6.92 -2.31
C VAL A 166 9.73 6.78 -2.63
N PHE A 167 9.05 7.90 -2.91
CA PHE A 167 7.66 7.90 -3.34
C PHE A 167 7.46 7.13 -4.65
N LEU A 168 8.27 7.42 -5.68
CA LEU A 168 8.19 6.75 -6.98
C LEU A 168 8.47 5.25 -6.87
N LYS A 169 9.38 4.85 -5.97
CA LYS A 169 9.62 3.43 -5.67
C LYS A 169 8.37 2.75 -5.13
N GLY A 170 7.65 3.37 -4.19
CA GLY A 170 6.38 2.85 -3.68
C GLY A 170 5.31 2.72 -4.77
N PHE A 171 5.21 3.75 -5.60
CA PHE A 171 4.31 3.76 -6.76
C PHE A 171 4.62 2.62 -7.75
N SER A 172 5.89 2.45 -8.13
CA SER A 172 6.31 1.41 -9.07
C SER A 172 6.15 0.00 -8.51
N ASP A 173 6.57 -0.20 -7.25
CA ASP A 173 6.52 -1.50 -6.59
C ASP A 173 5.08 -2.04 -6.53
N TYR A 174 4.09 -1.16 -6.27
CA TYR A 174 2.68 -1.53 -6.34
C TYR A 174 2.23 -1.88 -7.77
N ARG A 175 2.54 -1.02 -8.75
CA ARG A 175 2.10 -1.20 -10.15
C ARG A 175 2.66 -2.46 -10.81
N TYR A 176 3.90 -2.84 -10.47
CA TYR A 176 4.59 -3.97 -11.08
C TYR A 176 4.58 -5.24 -10.21
N GLY A 177 3.80 -5.25 -9.12
CA GLY A 177 3.60 -6.45 -8.31
C GLY A 177 4.84 -6.92 -7.53
N SER A 178 5.74 -6.00 -7.22
CA SER A 178 6.98 -6.29 -6.47
C SER A 178 7.13 -5.32 -5.30
N PRO A 179 6.24 -5.35 -4.28
CA PRO A 179 6.46 -4.64 -3.03
C PRO A 179 7.80 -5.11 -2.44
N ASN A 180 8.85 -4.31 -2.63
CA ASN A 180 10.15 -4.63 -2.09
C ASN A 180 10.06 -4.53 -0.57
N THR A 181 10.14 -5.67 0.08
CA THR A 181 10.31 -5.76 1.52
C THR A 181 11.68 -5.23 1.90
N PHE A 182 11.71 -4.11 2.62
CA PHE A 182 12.96 -3.50 3.04
C PHE A 182 13.63 -4.38 4.10
N SER A 183 14.75 -5.02 3.75
CA SER A 183 15.51 -5.91 4.64
C SER A 183 16.15 -5.17 5.82
N ASN A 184 16.54 -3.91 5.61
CA ASN A 184 17.12 -3.04 6.64
C ASN A 184 16.06 -2.09 7.22
N ARG A 185 16.23 -1.70 8.49
CA ARG A 185 15.35 -0.72 9.15
C ARG A 185 15.36 0.59 8.37
N LYS A 186 14.19 1.07 7.98
CA LYS A 186 14.02 2.37 7.32
C LYS A 186 13.58 3.45 8.30
N LYS A 187 13.79 4.70 7.91
CA LYS A 187 13.25 5.85 8.63
C LYS A 187 11.73 5.90 8.44
N PHE A 188 11.00 6.45 9.40
CA PHE A 188 9.55 6.50 9.32
C PHE A 188 9.10 7.39 8.17
N ILE A 189 9.80 8.50 7.92
CA ILE A 189 9.54 9.37 6.76
C ILE A 189 9.73 8.65 5.42
N GLU A 190 10.70 7.73 5.30
CA GLU A 190 10.88 6.93 4.09
C GLU A 190 9.72 5.94 3.92
N LEU A 191 9.33 5.26 5.01
CA LEU A 191 8.20 4.32 5.00
C LEU A 191 6.87 5.03 4.70
N TYR A 192 6.67 6.24 5.24
CA TYR A 192 5.55 7.11 4.93
C TYR A 192 5.52 7.49 3.45
N LEU A 193 6.63 7.98 2.88
CA LEU A 193 6.68 8.37 1.47
C LEU A 193 6.46 7.18 0.54
N TYR A 194 7.01 6.02 0.90
CA TYR A 194 6.78 4.77 0.19
C TYR A 194 5.30 4.37 0.23
N ALA A 195 4.66 4.44 1.40
CA ALA A 195 3.22 4.19 1.56
C ALA A 195 2.38 5.18 0.72
N GLN A 196 2.72 6.46 0.72
CA GLN A 196 2.05 7.47 -0.11
C GLN A 196 2.17 7.17 -1.61
N GLY A 197 3.32 6.65 -2.07
CA GLY A 197 3.48 6.16 -3.44
C GLY A 197 2.52 5.01 -3.78
N ILE A 198 2.36 4.05 -2.85
CA ILE A 198 1.39 2.95 -3.00
C ILE A 198 -0.04 3.49 -3.06
N LEU A 199 -0.43 4.39 -2.14
CA LEU A 199 -1.75 5.01 -2.13
C LEU A 199 -2.03 5.76 -3.44
N TYR A 200 -1.03 6.45 -3.99
CA TYR A 200 -1.18 7.15 -5.26
C TYR A 200 -1.37 6.20 -6.45
N ALA A 201 -0.71 5.04 -6.44
CA ALA A 201 -0.93 4.01 -7.44
C ALA A 201 -2.36 3.43 -7.36
N ARG A 202 -2.88 3.22 -6.14
CA ARG A 202 -4.27 2.81 -5.89
C ARG A 202 -5.27 3.88 -6.32
N TYR A 203 -4.98 5.15 -6.08
CA TYR A 203 -5.77 6.27 -6.57
C TYR A 203 -5.88 6.24 -8.10
N LEU A 204 -4.76 6.08 -8.80
CA LEU A 204 -4.75 5.94 -10.26
C LEU A 204 -5.50 4.70 -10.75
N GLU A 205 -5.41 3.58 -10.03
CA GLU A 205 -6.18 2.36 -10.34
C GLU A 205 -7.69 2.59 -10.20
N ALA A 206 -8.12 3.27 -9.13
CA ALA A 206 -9.51 3.64 -8.92
C ALA A 206 -10.03 4.61 -10.00
N LEU A 207 -9.21 5.58 -10.41
CA LEU A 207 -9.54 6.48 -11.52
C LEU A 207 -9.65 5.76 -12.87
N ASN A 208 -8.86 4.72 -13.08
CA ASN A 208 -8.93 3.89 -14.30
C ASN A 208 -10.17 3.00 -14.35
N GLY A 209 -10.99 2.95 -13.29
CA GLY A 209 -12.08 1.96 -13.17
C GLY A 209 -11.58 0.51 -13.07
N LEU A 210 -10.26 0.30 -13.11
CA LEU A 210 -9.59 -0.98 -12.94
C LEU A 210 -9.50 -1.35 -11.47
N SER A 211 -10.58 -1.21 -10.71
CA SER A 211 -10.61 -1.84 -9.40
C SER A 211 -10.64 -3.34 -9.63
N ARG A 212 -9.49 -4.01 -9.46
CA ARG A 212 -9.38 -5.48 -9.44
C ARG A 212 -10.33 -6.14 -8.42
N SER A 213 -10.94 -5.35 -7.52
CA SER A 213 -11.94 -5.81 -6.55
C SER A 213 -13.38 -5.36 -6.84
N LEU A 214 -13.66 -4.62 -7.92
CA LEU A 214 -15.03 -4.21 -8.29
C LEU A 214 -15.47 -4.62 -9.70
N LEU A 215 -14.56 -5.00 -10.61
CA LEU A 215 -14.96 -5.56 -11.91
C LEU A 215 -15.54 -6.96 -11.69
N ASP A 216 -16.76 -7.20 -12.19
CA ASP A 216 -17.31 -8.56 -12.29
C ASP A 216 -16.33 -9.41 -13.12
N TRP A 217 -16.26 -10.72 -12.85
CA TRP A 217 -15.34 -11.60 -13.57
C TRP A 217 -15.60 -11.58 -15.09
N LYS A 218 -16.84 -11.28 -15.48
CA LYS A 218 -17.26 -11.06 -16.89
C LYS A 218 -16.53 -9.89 -17.55
N ASP A 219 -16.43 -8.76 -16.87
CA ASP A 219 -15.73 -7.57 -17.39
C ASP A 219 -14.23 -7.82 -17.48
N ARG A 220 -13.67 -8.62 -16.55
CA ARG A 220 -12.28 -9.06 -16.61
C ARG A 220 -12.02 -9.95 -17.81
N ILE A 221 -12.96 -10.83 -18.20
CA ILE A 221 -12.86 -11.63 -19.42
C ILE A 221 -12.81 -10.73 -20.66
N ILE A 222 -13.65 -9.68 -20.72
CA ILE A 222 -13.65 -8.72 -21.83
C ILE A 222 -12.27 -8.04 -21.92
N TYR A 223 -11.72 -7.59 -20.79
CA TYR A 223 -10.39 -6.99 -20.75
C TYR A 223 -9.27 -7.96 -21.17
N VAL A 224 -9.33 -9.22 -20.72
CA VAL A 224 -8.38 -10.26 -21.13
C VAL A 224 -8.46 -10.54 -22.63
N LYS A 225 -9.65 -10.42 -23.24
CA LYS A 225 -9.82 -10.47 -24.70
C LYS A 225 -9.18 -9.27 -25.39
N GLU A 226 -9.45 -8.05 -24.93
CA GLU A 226 -8.89 -6.82 -25.53
C GLU A 226 -7.36 -6.80 -25.51
N LEU A 227 -6.75 -7.44 -24.51
CA LEU A 227 -5.30 -7.63 -24.41
C LEU A 227 -4.76 -8.73 -25.35
N GLY A 228 -5.60 -9.40 -26.14
CA GLY A 228 -5.22 -10.48 -27.04
C GLY A 228 -4.80 -11.78 -26.33
N ILE A 229 -5.09 -11.91 -25.02
CA ILE A 229 -4.68 -13.07 -24.23
C ILE A 229 -5.51 -14.31 -24.61
N ILE A 230 -6.82 -14.14 -24.88
CA ILE A 230 -7.68 -15.25 -25.33
C ILE A 230 -7.15 -15.83 -26.64
N ASP A 231 -6.86 -14.98 -27.62
CA ASP A 231 -6.32 -15.40 -28.92
C ASP A 231 -4.95 -16.09 -28.77
N PHE A 232 -4.08 -15.55 -27.92
CA PHE A 232 -2.80 -16.17 -27.58
C PHE A 232 -2.97 -17.56 -26.95
N LEU A 233 -3.91 -17.72 -26.01
CA LEU A 233 -4.19 -18.99 -25.35
C LEU A 233 -4.78 -20.02 -26.33
N LEU A 234 -5.71 -19.61 -27.20
CA LEU A 234 -6.26 -20.46 -28.26
C LEU A 234 -5.17 -20.93 -29.21
N ALA A 235 -4.28 -20.03 -29.67
CA ALA A 235 -3.14 -20.40 -30.50
C ALA A 235 -2.20 -21.37 -29.79
N LYS A 236 -1.95 -21.18 -28.49
CA LYS A 236 -1.12 -22.07 -27.66
C LYS A 236 -1.76 -23.45 -27.44
N PHE A 237 -3.08 -23.53 -27.36
CA PHE A 237 -3.82 -24.79 -27.11
C PHE A 237 -4.21 -25.54 -28.39
N SER A 238 -4.02 -24.94 -29.57
CA SER A 238 -4.35 -25.47 -30.90
C SER A 238 -3.89 -26.90 -31.24
N ARG A 239 -2.96 -27.47 -30.46
CA ARG A 239 -2.48 -28.87 -30.61
C ARG A 239 -3.32 -29.91 -29.84
N SER A 240 -4.39 -29.50 -29.16
CA SER A 240 -5.25 -30.37 -28.35
C SER A 240 -6.62 -30.60 -29.02
N ASP A 241 -7.35 -31.62 -28.56
CA ASP A 241 -8.75 -31.86 -28.96
C ASP A 241 -9.64 -30.66 -28.58
N ARG A 242 -10.63 -30.31 -29.43
CA ARG A 242 -11.41 -29.06 -29.33
C ARG A 242 -12.18 -28.96 -28.00
N SER A 243 -12.74 -30.06 -27.51
CA SER A 243 -13.40 -30.13 -26.20
C SER A 243 -12.43 -29.90 -25.03
N ARG A 244 -11.16 -30.29 -25.18
CA ARG A 244 -10.10 -30.07 -24.20
C ARG A 244 -9.52 -28.66 -24.27
N ILE A 245 -9.60 -28.00 -25.44
CA ILE A 245 -9.20 -26.60 -25.60
C ILE A 245 -10.12 -25.69 -24.81
N ASP A 246 -11.44 -25.83 -25.00
CA ASP A 246 -12.46 -25.04 -24.33
C ASP A 246 -12.34 -25.12 -22.80
N GLN A 247 -12.21 -26.33 -22.26
CA GLN A 247 -12.08 -26.55 -20.82
C GLN A 247 -10.78 -25.95 -20.27
N LYS A 248 -9.66 -26.19 -20.95
CA LYS A 248 -8.34 -25.69 -20.52
C LYS A 248 -8.25 -24.17 -20.60
N LEU A 249 -8.91 -23.58 -21.59
CA LEU A 249 -9.05 -22.14 -21.71
C LEU A 249 -9.88 -21.58 -20.54
N ALA A 250 -11.03 -22.18 -20.24
CA ALA A 250 -11.88 -21.76 -19.13
C ALA A 250 -11.18 -21.85 -17.78
N GLU A 251 -10.47 -22.95 -17.49
CA GLU A 251 -9.67 -23.12 -16.26
C GLU A 251 -8.54 -22.10 -16.14
N THR A 252 -7.86 -21.81 -17.25
CA THR A 252 -6.81 -20.79 -17.29
C THR A 252 -7.39 -19.41 -17.05
N LEU A 253 -8.53 -19.09 -17.67
CA LEU A 253 -9.21 -17.82 -17.51
C LEU A 253 -9.77 -17.65 -16.10
N CYS A 254 -10.36 -18.69 -15.49
CA CYS A 254 -10.75 -18.72 -14.07
C CYS A 254 -9.60 -18.27 -13.17
N THR A 255 -8.40 -18.80 -13.41
CA THR A 255 -7.20 -18.42 -12.65
C THR A 255 -6.83 -16.94 -12.86
N ILE A 256 -6.95 -16.44 -14.09
CA ILE A 256 -6.61 -15.05 -14.45
C ILE A 256 -7.64 -14.06 -13.89
N VAL A 257 -8.94 -14.37 -13.96
CA VAL A 257 -10.02 -13.45 -13.58
C VAL A 257 -10.48 -13.62 -12.13
N GLY A 258 -10.04 -14.69 -11.45
CA GLY A 258 -10.38 -14.99 -10.06
C GLY A 258 -11.75 -15.65 -9.86
N GLU A 259 -12.31 -16.29 -10.90
CA GLU A 259 -13.56 -17.04 -10.85
C GLU A 259 -13.28 -18.52 -10.55
N GLN A 260 -14.13 -19.16 -9.74
CA GLN A 260 -13.94 -20.55 -9.31
C GLN A 260 -14.70 -21.55 -10.19
N ASN A 261 -15.70 -21.09 -10.95
CA ASN A 261 -16.54 -21.94 -11.79
C ASN A 261 -16.16 -21.86 -13.28
N ALA A 262 -15.41 -22.85 -13.75
CA ALA A 262 -14.99 -22.95 -15.15
C ALA A 262 -16.15 -23.17 -16.13
N ASP A 263 -17.21 -23.87 -15.73
CA ASP A 263 -18.39 -24.10 -16.59
C ASP A 263 -19.13 -22.78 -16.85
N LEU A 264 -19.20 -21.91 -15.84
CA LEU A 264 -19.80 -20.58 -15.93
C LEU A 264 -18.99 -19.64 -16.84
N VAL A 265 -17.65 -19.71 -16.75
CA VAL A 265 -16.75 -18.99 -17.66
C VAL A 265 -16.93 -19.51 -19.09
N LEU A 266 -17.01 -20.82 -19.28
CA LEU A 266 -17.15 -21.43 -20.59
C LEU A 266 -18.48 -21.10 -21.26
N SER A 267 -19.60 -21.11 -20.51
CA SER A 267 -20.90 -20.70 -21.02
C SER A 267 -20.87 -19.24 -21.47
N TYR A 268 -20.29 -18.36 -20.64
CA TYR A 268 -20.17 -16.94 -20.96
C TYR A 268 -19.33 -16.68 -22.22
N LEU A 269 -18.21 -17.40 -22.39
CA LEU A 269 -17.38 -17.28 -23.58
C LEU A 269 -18.14 -17.65 -24.86
N ARG A 270 -18.95 -18.71 -24.81
CA ARG A 270 -19.77 -19.18 -25.95
C ARG A 270 -20.94 -18.22 -26.24
N ASP A 271 -21.66 -17.83 -25.20
CA ASP A 271 -22.84 -16.97 -25.32
C ASP A 271 -22.49 -15.58 -25.88
N ASN A 272 -21.26 -15.13 -25.67
CA ASN A 272 -20.76 -13.84 -26.14
C ASN A 272 -19.82 -13.94 -27.36
N THR A 273 -19.75 -15.10 -28.04
CA THR A 273 -18.91 -15.32 -29.24
C THR A 273 -17.44 -14.92 -29.05
N LEU A 274 -16.92 -15.20 -27.85
CA LEU A 274 -15.52 -14.94 -27.50
C LEU A 274 -14.61 -16.10 -27.91
N ILE A 275 -15.19 -17.27 -28.18
CA ILE A 275 -14.61 -18.49 -28.75
C ILE A 275 -15.62 -19.22 -29.64
#